data_AF-A0A958U819-F1
#
_entry.id   AF-A0A958U819-F1
#
_cell.length_a   1.000
_cell.length_b   1.000
_cell.length_c   1.000
_cell.angle_alpha   90.00
_cell.angle_beta   90.00
_cell.angle_gamma   90.00
#
_symmetry.space_group_name_H-M   'P 1'
#
loop_
_entity.id
_entity.type
_entity.pdbx_description
1 polymer ?
#
loop_
_entity_poly.entity_id
_entity_poly.type
_entity_poly.pdbx_seq_one_letter_code
_entity_poly.pdbx_strand_id
1 'polypeptide(L)'
;MKFLHLTILQLAVAMSLGILLAARFSMAILVLHCLPLIIGALLLVWLLLRRKLNPLPFFEILSMVFFIAIGYVNFQLQQPHFQRNHYSIYISDYNLNVIQLKIKEVLKPSSFQEKYIAEIFQIDSIKTKGKVILQLQKDTIKKPYEVDDIILINSKIITLPEAKNPHQFNYKEYLQHLGVHYQIGATKDSIIASSAGKTTIKGLAEKTRNYLITKLSLTPIQKEEKSIIEALVLGQRQHIDPEIYKAYAAAGAIHILAVSGLHVGIIYFLLSGLLFPLTSLRSGKQMRSILIIILLWGFAFLAGLSPSVVRAVTMFSFFALAGMLNRPTNSFNILFLSYFVLLIYNPNWIFHVGFQLSYLAVFFILWVQPKLYKLYRPKWKIDKLFWDIATVTIAAQLGVAPLSVYYFHQFPGLFFVTNLVILPFLALLLGYGIVVVLLAAFSWLPETMALGYNFLLKTLNQFVQWIAEKDSFLFQNISISFFEMMGFYFLSITLVIWWKQRNRKWIFAFLGSVIFLFTVSLYEKKQVKEELIIFHKPRKTWMAVTSNDSMQLFQKDTLFIEDEYPIKTYAIAKNAKYKAIKNVPNLFTFKK
;
A
#
# COMPACT_ATOMS: atom_id res chain seq x y z
N MET A 1 -25.63 -18.37 -6.03
CA MET A 1 -24.63 -17.27 -6.07
C MET A 1 -23.46 -17.68 -6.99
N LYS A 2 -23.48 -17.35 -8.29
CA LYS A 2 -22.44 -17.84 -9.24
C LYS A 2 -20.99 -17.38 -8.95
N PHE A 3 -20.78 -16.38 -8.07
CA PHE A 3 -19.43 -15.89 -7.72
C PHE A 3 -18.76 -16.67 -6.57
N LEU A 4 -19.53 -17.26 -5.66
CA LEU A 4 -19.01 -18.11 -4.56
C LEU A 4 -18.58 -19.51 -5.05
N HIS A 5 -18.93 -19.86 -6.28
CA HIS A 5 -18.46 -21.06 -6.97
C HIS A 5 -17.22 -20.81 -7.84
N LEU A 6 -16.61 -19.63 -7.77
CA LEU A 6 -15.31 -19.41 -8.40
C LEU A 6 -14.27 -20.17 -7.58
N THR A 7 -13.79 -21.30 -8.10
CA THR A 7 -12.79 -22.14 -7.43
C THR A 7 -11.59 -21.31 -6.97
N ILE A 8 -11.07 -20.41 -7.82
CA ILE A 8 -9.91 -19.57 -7.51
C ILE A 8 -10.15 -18.64 -6.32
N LEU A 9 -11.37 -18.13 -6.12
CA LEU A 9 -11.71 -17.33 -4.93
C LEU A 9 -11.56 -18.16 -3.65
N GLN A 10 -12.12 -19.37 -3.63
CA GLN A 10 -12.04 -20.26 -2.47
C GLN A 10 -10.58 -20.59 -2.14
N LEU A 11 -9.75 -20.87 -3.15
CA LEU A 11 -8.32 -21.14 -2.97
C LEU A 11 -7.56 -19.91 -2.44
N ALA A 12 -7.87 -18.71 -2.95
CA ALA A 12 -7.26 -17.46 -2.52
C ALA A 12 -7.60 -17.13 -1.06
N VAL A 13 -8.85 -17.35 -0.64
CA VAL A 13 -9.29 -17.17 0.76
C VAL A 13 -8.62 -18.19 1.67
N ALA A 14 -8.60 -19.47 1.28
CA ALA A 14 -7.92 -20.53 2.04
C ALA A 14 -6.42 -20.21 2.24
N MET A 15 -5.72 -19.80 1.20
CA MET A 15 -4.31 -19.40 1.32
C MET A 15 -4.12 -18.17 2.21
N SER A 16 -5.01 -17.17 2.11
CA SER A 16 -4.99 -15.99 2.98
C SER A 16 -5.14 -16.37 4.46
N LEU A 17 -6.06 -17.28 4.78
CA LEU A 17 -6.24 -17.82 6.12
C LEU A 17 -4.97 -18.51 6.62
N GLY A 18 -4.31 -19.32 5.78
CA GLY A 18 -3.03 -19.94 6.11
C GLY A 18 -1.93 -18.94 6.48
N ILE A 19 -1.81 -17.86 5.70
CA ILE A 19 -0.84 -16.78 5.97
C ILE A 19 -1.16 -16.06 7.29
N LEU A 20 -2.44 -15.72 7.53
CA LEU A 20 -2.86 -15.05 8.76
C LEU A 20 -2.63 -15.92 10.00
N LEU A 21 -2.88 -17.23 9.90
CA LEU A 21 -2.58 -18.18 10.97
C LEU A 21 -1.08 -18.25 11.25
N ALA A 22 -0.24 -18.31 10.21
CA ALA A 22 1.22 -18.34 10.37
C ALA A 22 1.80 -17.06 10.96
N ALA A 23 1.19 -15.91 10.70
CA ALA A 23 1.61 -14.64 11.28
C ALA A 23 1.34 -14.56 12.79
N ARG A 24 0.31 -15.26 13.29
CA ARG A 24 -0.05 -15.28 14.72
C ARG A 24 0.58 -16.42 15.49
N PHE A 25 0.75 -17.58 14.85
CA PHE A 25 1.31 -18.78 15.45
C PHE A 25 2.56 -19.21 14.69
N SER A 26 3.72 -19.07 15.30
CA SER A 26 4.96 -19.63 14.79
C SER A 26 5.06 -21.11 15.16
N MET A 27 5.56 -21.94 14.24
CA MET A 27 5.76 -23.37 14.49
C MET A 27 7.23 -23.69 14.74
N ALA A 28 7.48 -24.77 15.48
CA ALA A 28 8.82 -25.31 15.58
C ALA A 28 9.35 -25.77 14.21
N ILE A 29 10.65 -25.59 13.99
CA ILE A 29 11.36 -25.98 12.76
C ILE A 29 11.12 -27.45 12.38
N LEU A 30 11.06 -28.35 13.36
CA LEU A 30 10.81 -29.78 13.13
C LEU A 30 9.46 -30.02 12.43
N VAL A 31 8.40 -29.34 12.88
CA VAL A 31 7.05 -29.50 12.32
C VAL A 31 6.96 -28.92 10.92
N LEU A 32 7.72 -27.86 10.63
CA LEU A 32 7.81 -27.30 9.27
C LEU A 32 8.45 -28.25 8.28
N HIS A 33 9.37 -29.12 8.69
CA HIS A 33 9.99 -30.12 7.80
C HIS A 33 9.05 -31.31 7.52
N CYS A 34 8.12 -31.61 8.42
CA CYS A 34 7.07 -32.63 8.21
C CYS A 34 5.91 -32.12 7.35
N LEU A 35 5.67 -30.81 7.32
CA LEU A 35 4.58 -30.19 6.54
C LEU A 35 4.66 -30.45 5.02
N PRO A 36 5.83 -30.42 4.34
CA PRO A 36 5.96 -30.84 2.94
C PRO A 36 5.50 -32.27 2.66
N LEU A 37 5.73 -33.21 3.59
CA LEU A 37 5.25 -34.59 3.47
C LEU A 37 3.73 -34.65 3.60
N ILE A 38 3.15 -33.89 4.54
CA ILE A 38 1.70 -33.76 4.69
C ILE A 38 1.09 -33.10 3.44
N ILE A 39 1.69 -32.03 2.92
CA ILE A 39 1.28 -31.37 1.68
C ILE A 39 1.40 -32.32 0.48
N GLY A 40 2.47 -33.10 0.40
CA GLY A 40 2.66 -34.12 -0.64
C GLY A 40 1.61 -35.24 -0.57
N ALA A 41 1.29 -35.71 0.64
CA ALA A 41 0.21 -36.66 0.85
C ALA A 41 -1.17 -36.07 0.49
N LEU A 42 -1.45 -34.84 0.92
CA LEU A 42 -2.67 -34.10 0.54
C LEU A 42 -2.76 -33.91 -0.98
N LEU A 43 -1.64 -33.61 -1.66
CA LEU A 43 -1.57 -33.48 -3.11
C LEU A 43 -1.82 -34.82 -3.81
N LEU A 44 -1.24 -35.92 -3.33
CA LEU A 44 -1.47 -37.26 -3.87
C LEU A 44 -2.93 -37.66 -3.72
N VAL A 45 -3.51 -37.50 -2.53
CA VAL A 45 -4.94 -37.76 -2.29
C VAL A 45 -5.80 -36.86 -3.20
N TRP A 46 -5.44 -35.60 -3.37
CA TRP A 46 -6.11 -34.68 -4.29
C TRP A 46 -6.02 -35.14 -5.76
N LEU A 47 -4.84 -35.54 -6.23
CA LEU A 47 -4.60 -36.05 -7.59
C LEU A 47 -5.34 -37.35 -7.88
N LEU A 48 -5.52 -38.20 -6.87
CA LEU A 48 -6.27 -39.46 -6.96
C LEU A 48 -7.79 -39.21 -6.98
N LEU A 49 -8.27 -38.28 -6.16
CA LEU A 49 -9.69 -37.97 -6.05
C LEU A 49 -10.22 -37.08 -7.18
N ARG A 50 -9.37 -36.26 -7.84
CA ARG A 50 -9.80 -35.35 -8.93
C ARG A 50 -10.40 -36.06 -10.15
N ARG A 51 -10.12 -37.36 -10.32
CA ARG A 51 -10.60 -38.18 -11.45
C ARG A 51 -11.93 -38.89 -11.15
N LYS A 52 -12.41 -38.89 -9.90
CA LYS A 52 -13.72 -39.46 -9.58
C LYS A 52 -14.83 -38.48 -9.97
N LEU A 53 -15.83 -39.00 -10.71
CA LEU A 53 -16.89 -38.24 -11.39
C LEU A 53 -17.91 -37.55 -10.43
N ASN A 54 -17.85 -37.83 -9.13
CA ASN A 54 -18.69 -37.17 -8.14
C ASN A 54 -17.84 -36.21 -7.29
N PRO A 55 -18.15 -34.90 -7.25
CA PRO A 55 -17.51 -33.97 -6.34
C PRO A 55 -17.97 -34.29 -4.93
N LEU A 56 -17.28 -35.22 -4.27
CA LEU A 56 -17.46 -35.43 -2.84
C LEU A 56 -17.09 -34.10 -2.14
N PRO A 57 -17.87 -33.61 -1.17
CA PRO A 57 -17.53 -32.41 -0.38
C PRO A 57 -16.15 -32.54 0.28
N PHE A 58 -15.69 -33.78 0.48
CA PHE A 58 -14.34 -34.11 0.90
C PHE A 58 -13.24 -33.51 -0.01
N PHE A 59 -13.40 -33.50 -1.33
CA PHE A 59 -12.41 -32.94 -2.25
C PHE A 59 -12.27 -31.42 -2.11
N GLU A 60 -13.38 -30.70 -1.91
CA GLU A 60 -13.36 -29.25 -1.68
C GLU A 60 -12.68 -28.92 -0.35
N ILE A 61 -13.05 -29.63 0.73
CA ILE A 61 -12.43 -29.47 2.06
C ILE A 61 -10.92 -29.76 1.99
N LEU A 62 -10.54 -30.88 1.36
CA LEU A 62 -9.14 -31.25 1.19
C LEU A 62 -8.35 -30.18 0.44
N SER A 63 -8.94 -29.62 -0.63
CA SER A 63 -8.35 -28.53 -1.39
C SER A 63 -8.17 -27.29 -0.50
N MET A 64 -9.17 -26.91 0.30
CA MET A 64 -9.04 -25.78 1.24
C MET A 64 -7.92 -25.99 2.26
N VAL A 65 -7.86 -27.17 2.90
CA VAL A 65 -6.81 -27.51 3.87
C VAL A 65 -5.43 -27.46 3.22
N PHE A 66 -5.29 -27.99 2.01
CA PHE A 66 -4.04 -27.94 1.25
C PHE A 66 -3.57 -26.50 1.00
N PHE A 67 -4.45 -25.60 0.55
CA PHE A 67 -4.07 -24.21 0.31
C PHE A 67 -3.84 -23.40 1.60
N ILE A 68 -4.54 -23.71 2.70
CA ILE A 68 -4.22 -23.18 4.03
C ILE A 68 -2.79 -23.59 4.42
N ALA A 69 -2.44 -24.88 4.25
CA ALA A 69 -1.11 -25.38 4.57
C ALA A 69 -0.02 -24.73 3.69
N ILE A 70 -0.27 -24.56 2.38
CA ILE A 70 0.64 -23.83 1.48
C ILE A 70 0.85 -22.40 1.96
N GLY A 71 -0.23 -21.67 2.26
CA GLY A 71 -0.14 -20.29 2.74
C GLY A 71 0.66 -20.19 4.04
N TYR A 72 0.41 -21.11 4.96
CA TYR A 72 1.12 -21.17 6.23
C TYR A 72 2.62 -21.43 6.04
N VAL A 73 2.98 -22.48 5.30
CA VAL A 73 4.38 -22.86 5.05
C VAL A 73 5.11 -21.78 4.26
N ASN A 74 4.49 -21.21 3.22
CA ASN A 74 5.09 -20.15 2.42
C ASN A 74 5.46 -18.95 3.30
N PHE A 75 4.55 -18.50 4.18
CA PHE A 75 4.83 -17.40 5.09
C PHE A 75 5.96 -17.72 6.07
N GLN A 76 5.96 -18.91 6.70
CA GLN A 76 7.01 -19.29 7.64
C GLN A 76 8.40 -19.38 6.98
N LEU A 77 8.49 -19.95 5.78
CA LEU A 77 9.76 -20.06 5.03
C LEU A 77 10.38 -18.71 4.68
N GLN A 78 9.59 -17.63 4.67
CA GLN A 78 10.09 -16.28 4.44
C GLN A 78 10.57 -15.57 5.70
N GLN A 79 10.34 -16.13 6.89
CA GLN A 79 10.83 -15.53 8.14
C GLN A 79 12.34 -15.82 8.35
N PRO A 80 13.10 -14.87 8.96
CA PRO A 80 14.54 -15.00 9.18
C PRO A 80 14.98 -16.31 9.84
N HIS A 81 14.24 -16.77 10.84
CA HIS A 81 14.54 -17.97 11.61
C HIS A 81 14.55 -19.26 10.77
N PHE A 82 13.87 -19.28 9.62
CA PHE A 82 13.82 -20.43 8.73
C PHE A 82 14.77 -20.30 7.53
N GLN A 83 15.49 -19.18 7.40
CA GLN A 83 16.45 -18.93 6.34
C GLN A 83 17.87 -19.17 6.86
N ARG A 84 18.47 -20.32 6.52
CA ARG A 84 19.81 -20.74 7.01
C ARG A 84 20.93 -19.73 6.75
N ASN A 85 20.84 -18.99 5.66
CA ASN A 85 21.84 -17.98 5.27
C ASN A 85 21.46 -16.58 5.76
N HIS A 86 20.42 -16.43 6.59
CA HIS A 86 19.99 -15.12 7.03
C HIS A 86 20.99 -14.51 7.99
N TYR A 87 21.32 -13.25 7.78
CA TYR A 87 22.37 -12.56 8.53
C TYR A 87 22.11 -12.54 10.05
N SER A 88 20.83 -12.57 10.47
CA SER A 88 20.43 -12.57 11.89
C SER A 88 20.96 -13.73 12.72
N ILE A 89 21.33 -14.85 12.09
CA ILE A 89 21.90 -16.02 12.77
C ILE A 89 23.34 -15.76 13.23
N TYR A 90 24.02 -14.84 12.55
CA TYR A 90 25.46 -14.57 12.71
C TYR A 90 25.73 -13.23 13.41
N ILE A 91 24.69 -12.56 13.92
CA ILE A 91 24.85 -11.31 14.67
C ILE A 91 25.24 -11.66 16.12
N SER A 92 26.18 -10.89 16.67
CA SER A 92 26.39 -10.83 18.12
C SER A 92 26.04 -9.43 18.61
N ASP A 93 25.16 -9.32 19.61
CA ASP A 93 24.51 -8.04 20.00
C ASP A 93 25.47 -6.93 20.45
N TYR A 94 26.75 -7.24 20.68
CA TYR A 94 27.71 -6.32 21.29
C TYR A 94 28.88 -5.90 20.39
N ASN A 95 29.18 -6.65 19.33
CA ASN A 95 30.38 -6.43 18.53
C ASN A 95 30.13 -5.53 17.32
N LEU A 96 31.18 -4.82 16.92
CA LEU A 96 31.24 -4.20 15.60
C LEU A 96 31.52 -5.31 14.58
N ASN A 97 30.75 -5.32 13.51
CA ASN A 97 30.96 -6.24 12.40
C ASN A 97 31.32 -5.47 11.14
N VAL A 98 32.20 -6.04 10.33
CA VAL A 98 32.48 -5.55 8.98
C VAL A 98 31.40 -6.10 8.06
N ILE A 99 30.50 -5.24 7.61
CA ILE A 99 29.29 -5.62 6.87
C ILE A 99 29.42 -5.12 5.45
N GLN A 100 29.30 -6.03 4.49
CA GLN A 100 29.17 -5.67 3.08
C GLN A 100 27.69 -5.66 2.70
N LEU A 101 27.21 -4.49 2.30
CA LEU A 101 25.82 -4.26 1.96
C LEU A 101 25.67 -3.63 0.58
N LYS A 102 24.55 -3.88 -0.08
CA LYS A 102 24.18 -3.25 -1.36
C LYS A 102 22.86 -2.52 -1.24
N ILE A 103 22.82 -1.29 -1.71
CA ILE A 103 21.61 -0.46 -1.68
C ILE A 103 20.57 -1.04 -2.65
N LYS A 104 19.39 -1.37 -2.12
CA LYS A 104 18.24 -1.87 -2.89
C LYS A 104 17.18 -0.81 -3.10
N GLU A 105 17.07 0.15 -2.19
CA GLU A 105 16.07 1.22 -2.24
C GLU A 105 16.53 2.45 -1.46
N VAL A 106 16.29 3.63 -2.05
CA VAL A 106 16.52 4.93 -1.40
C VAL A 106 15.20 5.43 -0.84
N LEU A 107 15.14 5.64 0.48
CA LEU A 107 13.95 6.13 1.17
C LEU A 107 14.00 7.65 1.35
N LYS A 108 12.84 8.27 1.63
CA LYS A 108 12.77 9.70 1.93
C LYS A 108 13.71 10.04 3.11
N PRO A 109 14.68 10.95 2.91
CA PRO A 109 15.63 11.30 3.96
C PRO A 109 14.93 12.06 5.09
N SER A 110 15.48 11.94 6.30
CA SER A 110 15.11 12.79 7.44
C SER A 110 15.95 14.06 7.46
N SER A 111 15.71 14.96 8.42
CA SER A 111 16.50 16.18 8.57
C SER A 111 18.00 15.90 8.77
N PHE A 112 18.36 14.81 9.44
CA PHE A 112 19.75 14.51 9.83
C PHE A 112 20.32 13.22 9.23
N GLN A 113 19.47 12.34 8.70
CA GLN A 113 19.89 11.03 8.21
C GLN A 113 19.30 10.71 6.84
N GLU A 114 20.12 10.10 6.01
CA GLU A 114 19.72 9.38 4.81
C GLU A 114 19.31 7.95 5.18
N LYS A 115 18.28 7.44 4.52
CA LYS A 115 17.68 6.15 4.86
C LYS A 115 17.64 5.27 3.62
N TYR A 116 18.12 4.05 3.77
CA TYR A 116 18.19 3.08 2.68
C TYR A 116 17.69 1.72 3.13
N ILE A 117 17.06 0.98 2.24
CA ILE A 117 16.93 -0.47 2.39
C ILE A 117 18.10 -1.09 1.66
N ALA A 118 18.94 -1.80 2.39
CA ALA A 118 20.11 -2.50 1.86
C ALA A 118 19.97 -4.01 2.04
N GLU A 119 20.60 -4.78 1.16
CA GLU A 119 20.76 -6.22 1.29
C GLU A 119 22.18 -6.52 1.76
N ILE A 120 22.31 -7.24 2.88
CA ILE A 120 23.58 -7.72 3.40
C ILE A 120 24.00 -8.94 2.59
N PHE A 121 25.24 -8.96 2.12
CA PHE A 121 25.84 -10.11 1.41
C PHE A 121 26.88 -10.84 2.23
N GLN A 122 27.54 -10.13 3.14
CA GLN A 122 28.61 -10.67 3.94
C GLN A 122 28.68 -9.94 5.28
N ILE A 123 28.85 -10.72 6.35
CA ILE A 123 29.22 -10.24 7.68
C ILE A 123 30.56 -10.87 8.00
N ASP A 124 31.56 -10.03 8.24
CA ASP A 124 32.96 -10.39 8.44
C ASP A 124 33.47 -11.29 7.29
N SER A 125 33.64 -12.60 7.52
CA SER A 125 34.03 -13.57 6.49
C SER A 125 32.88 -14.49 6.02
N ILE A 126 31.69 -14.36 6.61
CA ILE A 126 30.56 -15.26 6.38
C ILE A 126 29.61 -14.65 5.35
N LYS A 127 29.36 -15.39 4.27
CA LYS A 127 28.35 -15.01 3.28
C LYS A 127 26.95 -15.17 3.87
N THR A 128 26.21 -14.08 3.87
CA THR A 128 24.85 -14.02 4.42
C THR A 128 23.91 -13.34 3.44
N LYS A 129 22.61 -13.35 3.75
CA LYS A 129 21.59 -12.68 2.96
C LYS A 129 20.53 -12.09 3.86
N GLY A 130 19.97 -10.96 3.47
CA GLY A 130 18.76 -10.42 4.08
C GLY A 130 18.73 -8.91 4.02
N LYS A 131 17.55 -8.33 4.21
CA LYS A 131 17.38 -6.88 4.13
C LYS A 131 17.56 -6.24 5.50
N VAL A 132 18.16 -5.07 5.50
CA VAL A 132 18.40 -4.23 6.67
C VAL A 132 18.07 -2.78 6.32
N ILE A 133 17.63 -1.99 7.29
CA ILE A 133 17.52 -0.54 7.08
C ILE A 133 18.81 0.15 7.53
N LEU A 134 19.46 0.84 6.61
CA LEU A 134 20.67 1.63 6.86
C LEU A 134 20.25 3.09 7.10
N GLN A 135 20.64 3.64 8.24
CA GLN A 135 20.48 5.04 8.60
C GLN A 135 21.85 5.69 8.66
N LEU A 136 22.19 6.43 7.62
CA LEU A 136 23.48 7.12 7.51
C LEU A 136 23.30 8.59 7.88
N GLN A 137 24.17 9.12 8.75
CA GLN A 137 24.19 10.55 9.04
C GLN A 137 24.51 11.34 7.76
N LYS A 138 23.73 12.38 7.48
CA LYS A 138 23.93 13.25 6.31
C LYS A 138 25.32 13.87 6.32
N ASP A 139 25.97 13.84 5.17
CA ASP A 139 27.23 14.51 4.89
C ASP A 139 26.99 15.53 3.78
N THR A 140 27.19 16.82 4.05
CA THR A 140 26.96 17.91 3.08
C THR A 140 27.92 17.84 1.89
N ILE A 141 29.03 17.12 2.01
CA ILE A 141 30.11 17.09 1.01
C ILE A 141 29.96 15.91 0.04
N LYS A 142 29.49 14.76 0.52
CA LYS A 142 29.37 13.54 -0.29
C LYS A 142 27.99 13.45 -0.93
N LYS A 143 27.95 12.98 -2.17
CA LYS A 143 26.68 12.64 -2.84
C LYS A 143 26.03 11.45 -2.12
N PRO A 144 24.68 11.43 -2.04
CA PRO A 144 23.95 10.28 -1.52
C PRO A 144 24.23 9.03 -2.35
N TYR A 145 24.17 7.86 -1.71
CA TYR A 145 24.30 6.58 -2.41
C TYR A 145 23.08 6.27 -3.31
N GLU A 146 23.34 5.62 -4.43
CA GLU A 146 22.33 5.21 -5.39
C GLU A 146 22.00 3.71 -5.28
N VAL A 147 20.90 3.29 -5.92
CA VAL A 147 20.56 1.87 -6.03
C VAL A 147 21.68 1.13 -6.76
N ASP A 148 22.01 -0.05 -6.23
CA ASP A 148 23.11 -0.92 -6.62
C ASP A 148 24.51 -0.57 -6.12
N ASP A 149 24.71 0.57 -5.44
CA ASP A 149 25.97 0.84 -4.75
C ASP A 149 26.25 -0.18 -3.66
N ILE A 150 27.52 -0.56 -3.52
CA ILE A 150 28.03 -1.47 -2.51
C ILE A 150 28.79 -0.64 -1.48
N ILE A 151 28.49 -0.86 -0.21
CA ILE A 151 29.12 -0.18 0.92
C ILE A 151 29.70 -1.25 1.84
N LEU A 152 30.94 -1.04 2.27
CA LEU A 152 31.59 -1.81 3.32
C LEU A 152 31.62 -0.94 4.58
N ILE A 153 30.98 -1.41 5.64
CA ILE A 153 30.76 -0.61 6.85
C ILE A 153 31.16 -1.39 8.10
N ASN A 154 31.78 -0.71 9.06
CA ASN A 154 32.07 -1.25 10.37
C ASN A 154 31.05 -0.72 11.38
N SER A 155 29.97 -1.45 11.64
CA SER A 155 28.91 -0.98 12.52
C SER A 155 28.19 -2.13 13.23
N LYS A 156 27.38 -1.78 14.22
CA LYS A 156 26.51 -2.71 14.95
C LYS A 156 25.19 -2.88 14.22
N ILE A 157 24.72 -4.12 14.12
CA ILE A 157 23.38 -4.42 13.66
C ILE A 157 22.49 -4.48 14.90
N ILE A 158 21.53 -3.56 15.00
CA ILE A 158 20.64 -3.47 16.15
C ILE A 158 19.20 -3.79 15.76
N THR A 159 18.42 -4.26 16.73
CA THR A 159 17.00 -4.52 16.53
C THR A 159 16.24 -3.24 16.21
N LEU A 160 15.14 -3.38 15.45
CA LEU A 160 14.25 -2.25 15.18
C LEU A 160 13.59 -1.73 16.46
N PRO A 161 13.44 -0.40 16.61
CA PRO A 161 12.85 0.20 17.79
C PRO A 161 11.36 -0.14 17.86
N GLU A 162 10.90 -0.53 19.05
CA GLU A 162 9.49 -0.81 19.28
C GLU A 162 8.65 0.47 19.37
N ALA A 163 7.34 0.28 19.24
CA ALA A 163 6.39 1.34 19.42
C ALA A 163 6.33 1.78 20.90
N LYS A 164 7.05 2.86 21.24
CA LYS A 164 7.07 3.52 22.56
C LYS A 164 5.78 4.21 23.06
N ASN A 165 4.79 4.51 22.21
CA ASN A 165 3.52 5.15 22.60
C ASN A 165 2.33 4.26 22.24
N PRO A 166 1.26 4.23 23.04
CA PRO A 166 0.03 3.48 22.73
C PRO A 166 -0.62 3.98 21.43
N HIS A 167 -1.26 3.06 20.70
CA HIS A 167 -1.99 3.30 19.44
C HIS A 167 -1.18 3.97 18.32
N GLN A 168 0.12 4.12 18.49
CA GLN A 168 0.97 4.72 17.48
C GLN A 168 1.30 3.69 16.38
N PHE A 169 1.68 4.19 15.20
CA PHE A 169 2.07 3.33 14.10
C PHE A 169 3.26 2.44 14.47
N ASN A 170 3.09 1.12 14.32
CA ASN A 170 4.13 0.14 14.60
C ASN A 170 5.12 0.04 13.43
N TYR A 171 6.11 0.93 13.42
CA TYR A 171 7.13 0.97 12.37
C TYR A 171 7.97 -0.32 12.28
N LYS A 172 8.22 -0.99 13.43
CA LYS A 172 8.93 -2.28 13.48
C LYS A 172 8.17 -3.36 12.71
N GLU A 173 6.89 -3.54 13.00
CA GLU A 173 6.03 -4.51 12.31
C GLU A 173 5.89 -4.19 10.82
N TYR A 174 5.71 -2.92 10.45
CA TYR A 174 5.69 -2.49 9.06
C TYR A 174 6.97 -2.88 8.29
N LEU A 175 8.15 -2.64 8.88
CA LEU A 175 9.42 -3.02 8.28
C LEU A 175 9.61 -4.54 8.22
N GLN A 176 9.16 -5.28 9.24
CA GLN A 176 9.21 -6.74 9.24
C GLN A 176 8.39 -7.33 8.08
N HIS A 177 7.22 -6.77 7.77
CA HIS A 177 6.44 -7.16 6.59
C HIS A 177 7.14 -6.82 5.26
N LEU A 178 8.04 -5.84 5.23
CA LEU A 178 8.91 -5.59 4.06
C LEU A 178 10.11 -6.58 3.97
N GLY A 179 10.26 -7.45 4.96
CA GLY A 179 11.38 -8.38 5.14
C GLY A 179 12.61 -7.73 5.78
N VAL A 180 12.44 -6.59 6.46
CA VAL A 180 13.51 -5.85 7.15
C VAL A 180 13.32 -6.03 8.65
N HIS A 181 14.26 -6.72 9.32
CA HIS A 181 14.11 -7.10 10.73
C HIS A 181 15.07 -6.34 11.67
N TYR A 182 16.15 -5.77 11.11
CA TYR A 182 17.18 -5.05 11.85
C TYR A 182 17.52 -3.73 11.17
N GLN A 183 18.24 -2.88 11.89
CA GLN A 183 18.76 -1.61 11.39
C GLN A 183 20.26 -1.46 11.68
N ILE A 184 20.93 -0.67 10.84
CA ILE A 184 22.31 -0.24 11.03
C ILE A 184 22.31 1.28 11.13
N GLY A 185 22.77 1.79 12.26
CA GLY A 185 23.08 3.20 12.43
C GLY A 185 24.54 3.45 12.06
N ALA A 186 24.80 4.41 11.21
CA ALA A 186 26.14 4.66 10.68
C ALA A 186 26.47 6.14 10.63
N THR A 187 27.73 6.44 10.94
CA THR A 187 28.37 7.73 10.69
C THR A 187 29.34 7.61 9.52
N LYS A 188 29.84 8.73 9.03
CA LYS A 188 30.83 8.75 7.94
C LYS A 188 32.07 7.89 8.25
N ASP A 189 32.54 7.92 9.49
CA ASP A 189 33.75 7.22 9.93
C ASP A 189 33.57 5.71 10.02
N SER A 190 32.31 5.23 10.05
CA SER A 190 32.01 3.81 10.00
C SER A 190 32.15 3.21 8.60
N ILE A 191 32.17 4.03 7.54
CA ILE A 191 32.28 3.57 6.16
C ILE A 191 33.75 3.31 5.82
N ILE A 192 34.09 2.05 5.57
CA ILE A 192 35.45 1.63 5.19
C ILE A 192 35.69 1.89 3.71
N ALA A 193 34.74 1.48 2.86
CA ALA A 193 34.85 1.60 1.41
C ALA A 193 33.46 1.63 0.75
N SER A 194 33.39 2.17 -0.45
CA SER A 194 32.20 2.10 -1.29
C SER A 194 32.57 1.97 -2.75
N SER A 195 31.78 1.21 -3.51
CA SER A 195 31.96 1.03 -4.95
C SER A 195 30.62 0.86 -5.67
N ALA A 196 30.60 1.12 -6.97
CA ALA A 196 29.44 0.82 -7.79
C ALA A 196 29.29 -0.71 -7.95
N GLY A 197 28.14 -1.27 -7.57
CA GLY A 197 27.85 -2.68 -7.79
C GLY A 197 27.37 -2.97 -9.22
N LYS A 198 27.13 -4.26 -9.51
CA LYS A 198 26.52 -4.68 -10.78
C LYS A 198 25.12 -4.09 -10.91
N THR A 199 24.87 -3.39 -12.01
CA THR A 199 23.56 -2.81 -12.34
C THR A 199 22.50 -3.90 -12.50
N THR A 200 21.42 -3.78 -11.75
CA THR A 200 20.23 -4.63 -11.82
C THR A 200 19.15 -3.96 -12.65
N ILE A 201 18.09 -4.68 -13.01
CA ILE A 201 16.92 -4.10 -13.69
C ILE A 201 16.31 -2.97 -12.84
N LYS A 202 16.26 -3.14 -11.50
CA LYS A 202 15.78 -2.10 -10.58
C LYS A 202 16.71 -0.88 -10.59
N GLY A 203 18.03 -1.07 -10.54
CA GLY A 203 18.98 0.04 -10.58
C GLY A 203 19.00 0.76 -11.93
N LEU A 204 18.84 0.04 -13.05
CA LEU A 204 18.66 0.67 -14.36
C LEU A 204 17.39 1.52 -14.39
N ALA A 205 16.27 1.00 -13.88
CA ALA A 205 15.02 1.75 -13.82
C ALA A 205 15.14 2.99 -12.91
N GLU A 206 15.84 2.88 -11.77
CA GLU A 206 16.13 4.00 -10.88
C GLU A 206 16.98 5.08 -11.56
N LYS A 207 18.06 4.68 -12.25
CA LYS A 207 18.93 5.59 -13.00
C LYS A 207 18.16 6.29 -14.11
N THR A 208 17.36 5.55 -14.87
CA THR A 208 16.45 6.12 -15.89
C THR A 208 15.47 7.10 -15.26
N ARG A 209 14.86 6.75 -14.11
CA ARG A 209 13.95 7.66 -13.41
C ARG A 209 14.65 8.95 -12.99
N ASN A 210 15.83 8.86 -12.37
CA ASN A 210 16.60 10.03 -11.92
C ASN A 210 17.06 10.90 -13.10
N TYR A 211 17.42 10.28 -14.23
CA TYR A 211 17.68 11.00 -15.47
C TYR A 211 16.44 11.79 -15.94
N LEU A 212 15.27 11.15 -15.97
CA LEU A 212 14.01 11.80 -16.38
C LEU A 212 13.61 12.94 -15.43
N ILE A 213 13.75 12.75 -14.12
CA ILE A 213 13.54 13.80 -13.09
C ILE A 213 14.48 14.97 -13.35
N THR A 214 15.76 14.70 -13.59
CA THR A 214 16.77 15.75 -13.85
C THR A 214 16.43 16.52 -15.12
N LYS A 215 16.08 15.83 -16.21
CA LYS A 215 15.65 16.48 -17.46
C LYS A 215 14.37 17.30 -17.28
N LEU A 216 13.40 16.78 -16.53
CA LEU A 216 12.19 17.51 -16.19
C LEU A 216 12.49 18.77 -15.37
N SER A 217 13.44 18.73 -14.43
CA SER A 217 13.79 19.89 -13.61
C SER A 217 14.29 21.10 -14.40
N LEU A 218 14.86 20.88 -15.60
CA LEU A 218 15.37 21.92 -16.50
C LEU A 218 14.27 22.60 -17.33
N THR A 219 13.04 22.09 -17.30
CA THR A 219 11.90 22.66 -18.03
C THR A 219 11.32 23.90 -17.33
N PRO A 220 10.54 24.76 -18.02
CA PRO A 220 9.91 25.94 -17.41
C PRO A 220 8.70 25.60 -16.50
N ILE A 221 8.39 24.32 -16.29
CA ILE A 221 7.30 23.87 -15.40
C ILE A 221 7.62 24.25 -13.95
N GLN A 222 6.62 24.66 -13.20
CA GLN A 222 6.76 25.06 -11.79
C GLN A 222 7.05 23.85 -10.88
N LYS A 223 7.63 24.12 -9.71
CA LYS A 223 8.16 23.07 -8.80
C LYS A 223 7.07 22.13 -8.29
N GLU A 224 5.91 22.68 -7.92
CA GLU A 224 4.78 21.89 -7.41
C GLU A 224 4.23 20.97 -8.49
N GLU A 225 3.98 21.52 -9.68
CA GLU A 225 3.50 20.79 -10.85
C GLU A 225 4.50 19.71 -11.28
N LYS A 226 5.82 20.00 -11.28
CA LYS A 226 6.87 18.99 -11.50
C LYS A 226 6.74 17.81 -10.54
N SER A 227 6.55 18.07 -9.24
CA SER A 227 6.39 17.00 -8.24
C SER A 227 5.14 16.15 -8.50
N ILE A 228 4.07 16.73 -9.06
CA ILE A 228 2.86 16.01 -9.46
C ILE A 228 3.14 15.15 -10.72
N ILE A 229 3.90 15.67 -11.70
CA ILE A 229 4.31 14.90 -12.89
C ILE A 229 5.16 13.70 -12.49
N GLU A 230 6.14 13.90 -11.62
CA GLU A 230 6.99 12.85 -11.10
C GLU A 230 6.19 11.76 -10.40
N ALA A 231 5.17 12.13 -9.63
CA ALA A 231 4.29 11.18 -8.96
C ALA A 231 3.37 10.42 -9.95
N LEU A 232 2.78 11.12 -10.92
CA LEU A 232 1.84 10.57 -11.89
C LEU A 232 2.51 9.65 -12.91
N VAL A 233 3.63 10.09 -13.48
CA VAL A 233 4.30 9.44 -14.62
C VAL A 233 5.46 8.55 -14.18
N LEU A 234 6.24 9.00 -13.18
CA LEU A 234 7.45 8.30 -12.75
C LEU A 234 7.27 7.54 -11.43
N GLY A 235 6.11 7.67 -10.78
CA GLY A 235 5.82 7.07 -9.48
C GLY A 235 6.61 7.63 -8.31
N GLN A 236 7.31 8.75 -8.48
CA GLN A 236 8.14 9.36 -7.45
C GLN A 236 7.33 10.37 -6.63
N ARG A 237 7.07 10.05 -5.36
CA ARG A 237 6.26 10.89 -4.46
C ARG A 237 7.08 11.63 -3.41
N GLN A 238 8.38 11.35 -3.32
CA GLN A 238 9.23 11.88 -2.24
C GLN A 238 9.34 13.42 -2.29
N HIS A 239 9.19 14.01 -3.47
CA HIS A 239 9.27 15.45 -3.72
C HIS A 239 7.93 16.20 -3.61
N ILE A 240 6.82 15.50 -3.37
CA ILE A 240 5.53 16.17 -3.13
C ILE A 240 5.59 16.88 -1.78
N ASP A 241 5.17 18.14 -1.78
CA ASP A 241 5.07 18.94 -0.58
C ASP A 241 4.01 18.35 0.39
N PRO A 242 4.28 18.27 1.70
CA PRO A 242 3.32 17.78 2.69
C PRO A 242 1.95 18.48 2.64
N GLU A 243 1.88 19.77 2.29
CA GLU A 243 0.62 20.52 2.18
C GLU A 243 -0.21 20.07 0.98
N ILE A 244 0.42 19.90 -0.18
CA ILE A 244 -0.22 19.33 -1.38
C ILE A 244 -0.72 17.92 -1.07
N TYR A 245 0.11 17.09 -0.42
CA TYR A 245 -0.29 15.74 -0.04
C TYR A 245 -1.53 15.73 0.87
N LYS A 246 -1.57 16.63 1.86
CA LYS A 246 -2.73 16.80 2.75
C LYS A 246 -3.97 17.27 2.00
N ALA A 247 -3.84 18.23 1.09
CA ALA A 247 -4.96 18.72 0.28
C ALA A 247 -5.57 17.61 -0.59
N TYR A 248 -4.73 16.82 -1.26
CA TYR A 248 -5.20 15.66 -2.04
C TYR A 248 -5.81 14.56 -1.17
N ALA A 249 -5.31 14.35 0.05
CA ALA A 249 -5.93 13.44 1.01
C ALA A 249 -7.31 13.93 1.47
N ALA A 250 -7.43 15.21 1.82
CA ALA A 250 -8.66 15.87 2.24
C ALA A 250 -9.73 15.87 1.13
N ALA A 251 -9.33 16.07 -0.12
CA ALA A 251 -10.24 15.99 -1.26
C ALA A 251 -10.64 14.55 -1.65
N GLY A 252 -10.01 13.52 -1.07
CA GLY A 252 -10.23 12.12 -1.46
C GLY A 252 -9.56 11.73 -2.79
N ALA A 253 -8.60 12.54 -3.25
CA ALA A 253 -7.86 12.40 -4.51
C ALA A 253 -6.44 11.84 -4.31
N ILE A 254 -6.05 11.39 -3.12
CA ILE A 254 -4.69 10.90 -2.83
C ILE A 254 -4.22 9.76 -3.75
N HIS A 255 -5.17 8.98 -4.28
CA HIS A 255 -4.92 7.91 -5.24
C HIS A 255 -4.46 8.42 -6.63
N ILE A 256 -4.43 9.73 -6.84
CA ILE A 256 -3.93 10.41 -8.05
C ILE A 256 -2.45 10.69 -7.92
N LEU A 257 -2.02 11.22 -6.77
CA LEU A 257 -0.59 11.34 -6.42
C LEU A 257 0.09 9.96 -6.25
N ALA A 258 -0.70 8.89 -6.35
CA ALA A 258 -0.27 7.54 -6.24
C ALA A 258 -0.52 6.76 -7.53
N VAL A 259 0.54 6.22 -8.16
CA VAL A 259 0.35 5.29 -9.29
C VAL A 259 -0.57 4.14 -8.85
N SER A 260 -1.74 4.11 -9.46
CA SER A 260 -2.86 3.23 -9.12
C SER A 260 -3.20 2.31 -10.28
N GLY A 261 -4.12 1.38 -10.07
CA GLY A 261 -4.57 0.48 -11.14
C GLY A 261 -5.23 1.21 -12.32
N LEU A 262 -5.82 2.39 -12.08
CA LEU A 262 -6.38 3.22 -13.12
C LEU A 262 -5.29 3.81 -14.04
N HIS A 263 -4.15 4.25 -13.48
CA HIS A 263 -3.01 4.73 -14.26
C HIS A 263 -2.49 3.64 -15.19
N VAL A 264 -2.26 2.44 -14.64
CA VAL A 264 -1.82 1.28 -15.43
C VAL A 264 -2.87 0.90 -16.49
N GLY A 265 -4.16 1.00 -16.18
CA GLY A 265 -5.23 0.75 -17.14
C GLY A 265 -5.24 1.77 -18.29
N ILE A 266 -5.09 3.05 -17.99
CA ILE A 266 -4.95 4.11 -19.01
C ILE A 266 -3.74 3.82 -19.90
N ILE A 267 -2.58 3.48 -19.31
CA ILE A 267 -1.37 3.11 -20.07
C ILE A 267 -1.66 1.89 -20.96
N TYR A 268 -2.30 0.86 -20.43
CA TYR A 268 -2.69 -0.32 -21.20
C TYR A 268 -3.57 0.03 -22.40
N PHE A 269 -4.55 0.93 -22.23
CA PHE A 269 -5.42 1.37 -23.33
C PHE A 269 -4.69 2.25 -24.36
N LEU A 270 -3.83 3.17 -23.91
CA LEU A 270 -2.98 3.98 -24.79
C LEU A 270 -2.05 3.11 -25.63
N LEU A 271 -1.34 2.17 -25.00
CA LEU A 271 -0.48 1.20 -25.69
C LEU A 271 -1.27 0.29 -26.62
N SER A 272 -2.47 -0.12 -26.20
CA SER A 272 -3.37 -0.92 -27.03
C SER A 272 -3.82 -0.20 -28.30
N GLY A 273 -4.09 1.10 -28.22
CA GLY A 273 -4.42 1.93 -29.37
C GLY A 273 -3.21 2.17 -30.27
N LEU A 274 -2.08 2.56 -29.68
CA LEU A 274 -0.84 2.84 -30.41
C LEU A 274 -0.32 1.62 -31.18
N LEU A 275 -0.39 0.44 -30.56
CA LEU A 275 0.05 -0.82 -31.16
C LEU A 275 -1.07 -1.53 -31.94
N PHE A 276 -2.23 -0.90 -32.13
CA PHE A 276 -3.34 -1.48 -32.89
C PHE A 276 -2.94 -1.86 -34.33
N PRO A 277 -2.20 -1.04 -35.11
CA PRO A 277 -1.82 -1.36 -36.49
C PRO A 277 -1.04 -2.67 -36.64
N LEU A 278 -0.28 -3.08 -35.61
CA LEU A 278 0.46 -4.35 -35.63
C LEU A 278 -0.48 -5.55 -35.81
N THR A 279 -1.76 -5.43 -35.43
CA THR A 279 -2.73 -6.53 -35.56
C THR A 279 -3.02 -6.94 -36.99
N SER A 280 -2.65 -6.12 -37.98
CA SER A 280 -2.75 -6.46 -39.41
C SER A 280 -1.70 -7.49 -39.88
N LEU A 281 -0.68 -7.78 -39.08
CA LEU A 281 0.36 -8.77 -39.39
C LEU A 281 -0.09 -10.18 -39.00
N ARG A 282 0.45 -11.21 -39.68
CA ARG A 282 0.10 -12.64 -39.49
C ARG A 282 0.21 -13.13 -38.02
N SER A 283 1.18 -12.60 -37.26
CA SER A 283 1.35 -12.86 -35.80
C SER A 283 1.15 -11.59 -34.95
N GLY A 284 0.48 -10.59 -35.52
CA GLY A 284 0.36 -9.24 -34.98
C GLY A 284 -0.28 -9.14 -33.60
N LYS A 285 -1.31 -9.98 -33.34
CA LYS A 285 -2.02 -10.01 -32.06
C LYS A 285 -1.15 -10.51 -30.90
N GLN A 286 -0.31 -11.51 -31.16
CA GLN A 286 0.62 -12.08 -30.18
C GLN A 286 1.74 -11.08 -29.88
N MET A 287 2.35 -10.52 -30.95
CA MET A 287 3.39 -9.50 -30.84
C MET A 287 2.90 -8.27 -30.05
N ARG A 288 1.70 -7.77 -30.38
CA ARG A 288 1.07 -6.67 -29.64
C ARG A 288 0.92 -7.00 -28.15
N SER A 289 0.42 -8.19 -27.82
CA SER A 289 0.19 -8.59 -26.42
C SER A 289 1.51 -8.68 -25.64
N ILE A 290 2.55 -9.29 -26.25
CA ILE A 290 3.88 -9.41 -25.65
C ILE A 290 4.51 -8.02 -25.43
N LEU A 291 4.45 -7.14 -26.43
CA LEU A 291 4.97 -5.78 -26.32
C LEU A 291 4.27 -4.97 -25.23
N ILE A 292 2.94 -5.07 -25.12
CA ILE A 292 2.19 -4.42 -24.04
C ILE A 292 2.64 -4.92 -22.67
N ILE A 293 2.80 -6.24 -22.51
CA ILE A 293 3.27 -6.82 -21.24
C ILE A 293 4.66 -6.28 -20.90
N ILE A 294 5.60 -6.30 -21.85
CA ILE A 294 6.97 -5.79 -21.65
C ILE A 294 6.95 -4.31 -21.25
N LEU A 295 6.19 -3.48 -21.96
CA LEU A 295 6.10 -2.04 -21.68
C LEU A 295 5.44 -1.75 -20.33
N LEU A 296 4.40 -2.51 -19.95
CA LEU A 296 3.77 -2.36 -18.63
C LEU A 296 4.70 -2.76 -17.49
N TRP A 297 5.47 -3.85 -17.63
CA TRP A 297 6.48 -4.21 -16.63
C TRP A 297 7.62 -3.20 -16.60
N GLY A 298 8.05 -2.67 -17.76
CA GLY A 298 9.00 -1.56 -17.83
C GLY A 298 8.51 -0.33 -17.05
N PHE A 299 7.25 0.06 -17.22
CA PHE A 299 6.61 1.09 -16.42
C PHE A 299 6.56 0.73 -14.93
N ALA A 300 6.25 -0.52 -14.58
CA ALA A 300 6.23 -0.96 -13.18
C ALA A 300 7.59 -0.84 -12.49
N PHE A 301 8.68 -1.16 -13.20
CA PHE A 301 10.04 -0.94 -12.70
C PHE A 301 10.35 0.54 -12.53
N LEU A 302 10.00 1.39 -13.51
CA LEU A 302 10.19 2.84 -13.44
C LEU A 302 9.43 3.45 -12.24
N ALA A 303 8.17 3.03 -12.06
CA ALA A 303 7.30 3.45 -10.96
C ALA A 303 7.66 2.83 -9.59
N GLY A 304 8.78 2.11 -9.48
CA GLY A 304 9.30 1.60 -8.20
C GLY A 304 8.63 0.34 -7.65
N LEU A 305 7.92 -0.43 -8.48
CA LEU A 305 7.30 -1.72 -8.12
C LEU A 305 6.39 -1.69 -6.89
N SER A 306 5.67 -0.59 -6.66
CA SER A 306 4.73 -0.52 -5.55
C SER A 306 3.65 -1.63 -5.65
N PRO A 307 3.14 -2.19 -4.53
CA PRO A 307 2.19 -3.30 -4.56
C PRO A 307 0.94 -3.06 -5.41
N SER A 308 0.44 -1.81 -5.43
CA SER A 308 -0.70 -1.41 -6.26
C SER A 308 -0.40 -1.48 -7.76
N VAL A 309 0.81 -1.10 -8.18
CA VAL A 309 1.24 -1.14 -9.58
C VAL A 309 1.49 -2.57 -10.03
N VAL A 310 2.23 -3.36 -9.24
CA VAL A 310 2.52 -4.76 -9.58
C VAL A 310 1.24 -5.57 -9.73
N ARG A 311 0.25 -5.35 -8.87
CA ARG A 311 -1.09 -5.92 -9.03
C ARG A 311 -1.71 -5.58 -10.37
N ALA A 312 -1.79 -4.29 -10.70
CA ALA A 312 -2.46 -3.86 -11.92
C ALA A 312 -1.76 -4.41 -13.17
N VAL A 313 -0.42 -4.34 -13.22
CA VAL A 313 0.36 -4.92 -14.32
C VAL A 313 0.15 -6.44 -14.41
N THR A 314 0.07 -7.15 -13.28
CA THR A 314 -0.23 -8.59 -13.26
C THR A 314 -1.62 -8.89 -13.80
N MET A 315 -2.64 -8.11 -13.39
CA MET A 315 -4.00 -8.27 -13.91
C MET A 315 -4.07 -8.01 -15.42
N PHE A 316 -3.49 -6.90 -15.91
CA PHE A 316 -3.45 -6.58 -17.34
C PHE A 316 -2.59 -7.56 -18.14
N SER A 317 -1.56 -8.15 -17.54
CA SER A 317 -0.82 -9.27 -18.14
C SER A 317 -1.71 -10.48 -18.36
N PHE A 318 -2.54 -10.85 -17.37
CA PHE A 318 -3.51 -11.94 -17.54
C PHE A 318 -4.61 -11.62 -18.55
N PHE A 319 -5.09 -10.38 -18.62
CA PHE A 319 -6.00 -9.95 -19.69
C PHE A 319 -5.35 -10.10 -21.08
N ALA A 320 -4.11 -9.64 -21.25
CA ALA A 320 -3.37 -9.75 -22.51
C ALA A 320 -3.11 -11.22 -22.90
N LEU A 321 -2.68 -12.06 -21.95
CA LEU A 321 -2.45 -13.49 -22.18
C LEU A 321 -3.74 -14.24 -22.52
N ALA A 322 -4.85 -13.96 -21.83
CA ALA A 322 -6.12 -14.59 -22.13
C ALA A 322 -6.65 -14.19 -23.52
N GLY A 323 -6.45 -12.93 -23.93
CA GLY A 323 -6.69 -12.47 -25.29
C GLY A 323 -5.83 -13.20 -26.32
N MET A 324 -4.55 -13.42 -26.02
CA MET A 324 -3.63 -14.19 -26.88
C MET A 324 -4.08 -15.65 -27.07
N LEU A 325 -4.64 -16.26 -26.02
CA LEU A 325 -5.15 -17.64 -26.03
C LEU A 325 -6.60 -17.75 -26.51
N ASN A 326 -7.25 -16.64 -26.93
CA ASN A 326 -8.67 -16.56 -27.29
C ASN A 326 -9.60 -17.19 -26.24
N ARG A 327 -9.23 -17.11 -24.95
CA ARG A 327 -10.04 -17.66 -23.86
C ARG A 327 -11.04 -16.61 -23.36
N PRO A 328 -12.30 -16.99 -23.08
CA PRO A 328 -13.25 -16.08 -22.45
C PRO A 328 -12.71 -15.64 -21.09
N THR A 329 -12.65 -14.33 -20.86
CA THR A 329 -12.15 -13.77 -19.60
C THR A 329 -13.28 -13.51 -18.63
N ASN A 330 -13.06 -13.85 -17.36
CA ASN A 330 -13.90 -13.43 -16.25
C ASN A 330 -13.04 -12.53 -15.35
N SER A 331 -13.42 -11.27 -15.21
CA SER A 331 -12.65 -10.27 -14.43
C SER A 331 -12.47 -10.69 -12.97
N PHE A 332 -13.41 -11.43 -12.36
CA PHE A 332 -13.23 -11.97 -11.01
C PHE A 332 -12.16 -13.06 -10.98
N ASN A 333 -12.09 -13.94 -11.99
CA ASN A 333 -11.05 -14.97 -12.05
C ASN A 333 -9.68 -14.31 -12.19
N ILE A 334 -9.55 -13.27 -13.02
CA ILE A 334 -8.29 -12.53 -13.18
C ILE A 334 -7.90 -11.83 -11.87
N LEU A 335 -8.87 -11.21 -11.18
CA LEU A 335 -8.63 -10.58 -9.88
C LEU A 335 -8.07 -11.58 -8.87
N PHE A 336 -8.76 -12.71 -8.65
CA PHE A 336 -8.34 -13.69 -7.66
C PHE A 336 -7.12 -14.51 -8.09
N LEU A 337 -6.91 -14.73 -9.40
CA LEU A 337 -5.68 -15.34 -9.91
C LEU A 337 -4.47 -14.44 -9.68
N SER A 338 -4.60 -13.14 -9.95
CA SER A 338 -3.56 -12.16 -9.62
C SER A 338 -3.30 -12.12 -8.13
N TYR A 339 -4.34 -12.03 -7.30
CA TYR A 339 -4.18 -12.05 -5.84
C TYR A 339 -3.43 -13.30 -5.36
N PHE A 340 -3.83 -14.47 -5.86
CA PHE A 340 -3.24 -15.74 -5.52
C PHE A 340 -1.76 -15.85 -5.94
N VAL A 341 -1.43 -15.53 -7.19
CA VAL A 341 -0.03 -15.58 -7.68
C VAL A 341 0.88 -14.62 -6.91
N LEU A 342 0.39 -13.43 -6.59
CA LEU A 342 1.18 -12.43 -5.87
C LEU A 342 1.43 -12.82 -4.41
N LEU A 343 0.48 -13.45 -3.73
CA LEU A 343 0.67 -13.96 -2.37
C LEU A 343 1.55 -15.21 -2.31
N ILE A 344 1.58 -16.04 -3.36
CA ILE A 344 2.58 -17.11 -3.46
C ILE A 344 3.99 -16.50 -3.55
N TYR A 345 4.15 -15.44 -4.34
CA TYR A 345 5.44 -14.78 -4.50
C TYR A 345 5.88 -14.08 -3.20
N ASN A 346 4.98 -13.32 -2.58
CA ASN A 346 5.24 -12.63 -1.32
C ASN A 346 3.97 -12.60 -0.43
N PRO A 347 3.85 -13.50 0.56
CA PRO A 347 2.71 -13.58 1.46
C PRO A 347 2.59 -12.36 2.37
N ASN A 348 3.68 -11.60 2.61
CA ASN A 348 3.62 -10.38 3.42
C ASN A 348 2.77 -9.27 2.78
N TRP A 349 2.49 -9.35 1.48
CA TRP A 349 1.61 -8.38 0.79
C TRP A 349 0.19 -8.34 1.34
N ILE A 350 -0.29 -9.38 2.01
CA ILE A 350 -1.59 -9.34 2.68
C ILE A 350 -1.65 -8.28 3.80
N PHE A 351 -0.52 -7.95 4.43
CA PHE A 351 -0.43 -6.94 5.50
C PHE A 351 -0.20 -5.52 4.96
N HIS A 352 0.08 -5.37 3.67
CA HIS A 352 0.26 -4.07 3.05
C HIS A 352 -1.09 -3.38 2.81
N VAL A 353 -1.33 -2.27 3.51
CA VAL A 353 -2.56 -1.46 3.38
C VAL A 353 -2.86 -1.10 1.92
N GLY A 354 -1.85 -0.67 1.16
CA GLY A 354 -2.00 -0.34 -0.26
C GLY A 354 -2.36 -1.53 -1.15
N PHE A 355 -2.05 -2.77 -0.75
CA PHE A 355 -2.47 -4.00 -1.44
C PHE A 355 -3.94 -4.31 -1.11
N GLN A 356 -4.30 -4.27 0.17
CA GLN A 356 -5.67 -4.49 0.66
C GLN A 356 -6.67 -3.52 0.01
N LEU A 357 -6.40 -2.20 0.08
CA LEU A 357 -7.25 -1.16 -0.51
C LEU A 357 -7.45 -1.37 -2.02
N SER A 358 -6.38 -1.74 -2.73
CA SER A 358 -6.39 -1.97 -4.17
C SER A 358 -7.32 -3.11 -4.59
N TYR A 359 -7.23 -4.25 -3.90
CA TYR A 359 -8.06 -5.43 -4.20
C TYR A 359 -9.51 -5.24 -3.77
N LEU A 360 -9.75 -4.62 -2.61
CA LEU A 360 -11.11 -4.31 -2.15
C LEU A 360 -11.81 -3.33 -3.09
N ALA A 361 -11.13 -2.27 -3.54
CA ALA A 361 -11.68 -1.33 -4.51
C ALA A 361 -12.14 -2.06 -5.78
N VAL A 362 -11.26 -2.87 -6.39
CA VAL A 362 -11.59 -3.55 -7.64
C VAL A 362 -12.63 -4.65 -7.45
N PHE A 363 -12.61 -5.38 -6.33
CA PHE A 363 -13.64 -6.36 -6.01
C PHE A 363 -15.03 -5.71 -5.95
N PHE A 364 -15.17 -4.62 -5.19
CA PHE A 364 -16.44 -3.90 -5.09
C PHE A 364 -16.84 -3.22 -6.39
N ILE A 365 -15.90 -2.66 -7.18
CA ILE A 365 -16.19 -2.16 -8.54
C ILE A 365 -16.79 -3.28 -9.39
N LEU A 366 -16.12 -4.44 -9.51
CA LEU A 366 -16.61 -5.55 -10.34
C LEU A 366 -17.96 -6.11 -9.84
N TRP A 367 -18.24 -6.02 -8.55
CA TRP A 367 -19.45 -6.59 -7.95
C TRP A 367 -20.65 -5.64 -7.90
N VAL A 368 -20.42 -4.36 -7.62
CA VAL A 368 -21.45 -3.36 -7.32
C VAL A 368 -21.68 -2.42 -8.50
N GLN A 369 -20.64 -1.98 -9.20
CA GLN A 369 -20.77 -1.00 -10.29
C GLN A 369 -21.75 -1.45 -11.39
N PRO A 370 -21.73 -2.71 -11.89
CA PRO A 370 -22.67 -3.13 -12.93
C PRO A 370 -24.14 -3.12 -12.49
N LYS A 371 -24.40 -3.10 -11.18
CA LYS A 371 -25.76 -3.00 -10.62
C LYS A 371 -26.18 -1.55 -10.48
N LEU A 372 -25.29 -0.70 -9.97
CA LEU A 372 -25.50 0.75 -9.90
C LEU A 372 -25.75 1.32 -11.30
N TYR A 373 -24.95 0.93 -12.29
CA TYR A 373 -25.10 1.40 -13.67
C TYR A 373 -26.49 1.07 -14.25
N LYS A 374 -27.13 -0.02 -13.83
CA LYS A 374 -28.47 -0.39 -14.32
C LYS A 374 -29.61 0.48 -13.78
N LEU A 375 -29.39 1.27 -12.73
CA LEU A 375 -30.40 2.15 -12.16
C LEU A 375 -30.81 3.29 -13.09
N TYR A 376 -29.87 3.77 -13.90
CA TYR A 376 -30.09 4.85 -14.84
C TYR A 376 -29.41 4.51 -16.16
N ARG A 377 -30.14 4.65 -17.26
CA ARG A 377 -29.62 4.43 -18.62
C ARG A 377 -29.43 5.79 -19.29
N PRO A 378 -28.25 6.40 -19.18
CA PRO A 378 -27.95 7.67 -19.85
C PRO A 378 -28.13 7.54 -21.37
N LYS A 379 -28.64 8.60 -21.99
CA LYS A 379 -28.92 8.65 -23.43
C LYS A 379 -27.77 9.32 -24.20
N TRP A 380 -27.13 10.30 -23.60
CA TRP A 380 -26.06 11.07 -24.24
C TRP A 380 -24.68 10.42 -23.96
N LYS A 381 -23.60 11.01 -24.48
CA LYS A 381 -22.24 10.53 -24.18
C LYS A 381 -21.70 11.12 -22.86
N ILE A 382 -22.06 12.37 -22.57
CA ILE A 382 -21.55 13.13 -21.43
C ILE A 382 -22.21 12.66 -20.12
N ASP A 383 -23.54 12.51 -20.11
CA ASP A 383 -24.28 11.90 -19.00
C ASP A 383 -23.80 10.47 -18.73
N LYS A 384 -23.48 9.70 -19.77
CA LYS A 384 -22.90 8.36 -19.64
C LYS A 384 -21.54 8.39 -18.96
N LEU A 385 -20.65 9.28 -19.37
CA LEU A 385 -19.33 9.44 -18.76
C LEU A 385 -19.44 9.76 -17.27
N PHE A 386 -20.26 10.76 -16.91
CA PHE A 386 -20.46 11.15 -15.52
C PHE A 386 -21.14 10.05 -14.69
N TRP A 387 -22.10 9.33 -15.27
CA TRP A 387 -22.74 8.19 -14.61
C TRP A 387 -21.79 7.02 -14.41
N ASP A 388 -20.94 6.70 -15.39
CA ASP A 388 -19.90 5.68 -15.26
C ASP A 388 -18.94 6.03 -14.11
N ILE A 389 -18.45 7.28 -14.08
CA ILE A 389 -17.59 7.76 -12.98
C ILE A 389 -18.30 7.66 -11.63
N ALA A 390 -19.51 8.18 -11.54
CA ALA A 390 -20.29 8.18 -10.31
C ALA A 390 -20.46 6.76 -9.75
N THR A 391 -20.86 5.81 -10.61
CA THR A 391 -21.11 4.43 -10.21
C THR A 391 -19.83 3.68 -9.85
N VAL A 392 -18.71 3.93 -10.55
CA VAL A 392 -17.39 3.38 -10.20
C VAL A 392 -16.92 3.93 -8.85
N THR A 393 -17.02 5.24 -8.64
CA THR A 393 -16.57 5.90 -7.40
C THR A 393 -17.36 5.42 -6.18
N ILE A 394 -18.69 5.31 -6.28
CA ILE A 394 -19.52 4.78 -5.19
C ILE A 394 -19.16 3.31 -4.91
N ALA A 395 -19.03 2.49 -5.95
CA ALA A 395 -18.67 1.08 -5.78
C ALA A 395 -17.30 0.92 -5.12
N ALA A 396 -16.29 1.66 -5.57
CA ALA A 396 -14.95 1.64 -4.97
C ALA A 396 -14.98 2.07 -3.50
N GLN A 397 -15.71 3.14 -3.19
CA GLN A 397 -15.78 3.69 -1.83
C GLN A 397 -16.45 2.73 -0.85
N LEU A 398 -17.46 1.95 -1.26
CA LEU A 398 -18.03 0.89 -0.42
C LEU A 398 -17.00 -0.16 0.01
N GLY A 399 -16.01 -0.44 -0.83
CA GLY A 399 -14.93 -1.37 -0.50
C GLY A 399 -13.78 -0.73 0.30
N VAL A 400 -13.46 0.53 0.01
CA VAL A 400 -12.28 1.22 0.55
C VAL A 400 -12.57 1.97 1.85
N ALA A 401 -13.78 2.51 2.03
CA ALA A 401 -14.09 3.40 3.14
C ALA A 401 -13.86 2.78 4.52
N PRO A 402 -14.34 1.56 4.86
CA PRO A 402 -14.15 1.02 6.20
C PRO A 402 -12.66 0.87 6.56
N LEU A 403 -11.85 0.37 5.63
CA LEU A 403 -10.41 0.20 5.81
C LEU A 403 -9.65 1.54 5.83
N SER A 404 -10.08 2.49 5.01
CA SER A 404 -9.50 3.84 4.97
C SER A 404 -9.73 4.56 6.30
N VAL A 405 -10.93 4.48 6.86
CA VAL A 405 -11.24 5.12 8.15
C VAL A 405 -10.50 4.39 9.29
N TYR A 406 -10.42 3.07 9.25
CA TYR A 406 -9.65 2.30 10.23
C TYR A 406 -8.16 2.69 10.28
N TYR A 407 -7.49 2.84 9.14
CA TYR A 407 -6.05 3.14 9.11
C TYR A 407 -5.71 4.63 9.14
N PHE A 408 -6.55 5.48 8.54
CA PHE A 408 -6.24 6.90 8.35
C PHE A 408 -7.10 7.84 9.19
N HIS A 409 -8.11 7.31 9.90
CA HIS A 409 -8.99 8.08 10.79
C HIS A 409 -9.68 9.29 10.14
N GLN A 410 -9.86 9.22 8.81
CA GLN A 410 -10.44 10.29 8.01
C GLN A 410 -11.34 9.72 6.91
N PHE A 411 -12.42 10.45 6.64
CA PHE A 411 -13.30 10.20 5.50
C PHE A 411 -13.55 11.51 4.74
N PRO A 412 -13.07 11.62 3.48
CA PRO A 412 -13.33 12.80 2.66
C PRO A 412 -14.76 12.75 2.13
N GLY A 413 -15.65 13.66 2.58
CA GLY A 413 -17.06 13.70 2.17
C GLY A 413 -17.26 14.15 0.72
N LEU A 414 -16.39 15.04 0.22
CA LEU A 414 -16.43 15.53 -1.17
C LEU A 414 -15.69 14.63 -2.17
N PHE A 415 -15.32 13.40 -1.80
CA PHE A 415 -14.63 12.46 -2.69
C PHE A 415 -15.37 12.27 -4.02
N PHE A 416 -16.70 12.27 -3.99
CA PHE A 416 -17.53 12.07 -5.19
C PHE A 416 -17.40 13.24 -6.17
N VAL A 417 -17.55 14.48 -5.69
CA VAL A 417 -17.43 15.70 -6.51
C VAL A 417 -16.02 15.79 -7.09
N THR A 418 -15.03 15.54 -6.25
CA THR A 418 -13.62 15.51 -6.64
C THR A 418 -13.37 14.52 -7.76
N ASN A 419 -13.82 13.27 -7.62
CA ASN A 419 -13.60 12.23 -8.63
C ASN A 419 -14.38 12.48 -9.92
N LEU A 420 -15.57 13.09 -9.83
CA LEU A 420 -16.38 13.45 -11.00
C LEU A 420 -15.64 14.44 -11.91
N VAL A 421 -14.94 15.40 -11.30
CA VAL A 421 -14.16 16.40 -12.02
C VAL A 421 -12.81 15.85 -12.47
N ILE A 422 -12.07 15.17 -11.59
CA ILE A 422 -10.67 14.83 -11.91
C ILE A 422 -10.54 13.63 -12.86
N LEU A 423 -11.37 12.59 -12.73
CA LEU A 423 -11.20 11.36 -13.51
C LEU A 423 -11.29 11.55 -15.03
N PRO A 424 -12.17 12.41 -15.59
CA PRO A 424 -12.16 12.76 -17.02
C PRO A 424 -10.81 13.30 -17.49
N PHE A 425 -10.14 14.12 -16.67
CA PHE A 425 -8.85 14.72 -17.02
C PHE A 425 -7.68 13.77 -16.75
N LEU A 426 -7.82 12.75 -15.92
CA LEU A 426 -6.69 11.88 -15.56
C LEU A 426 -6.04 11.19 -16.76
N ALA A 427 -6.85 10.73 -17.73
CA ALA A 427 -6.32 10.13 -18.96
C ALA A 427 -5.55 11.15 -19.81
N LEU A 428 -6.05 12.38 -19.89
CA LEU A 428 -5.39 13.49 -20.57
C LEU A 428 -4.08 13.85 -19.86
N LEU A 429 -4.11 14.03 -18.54
CA LEU A 429 -2.95 14.38 -17.72
C LEU A 429 -1.86 13.33 -17.81
N LEU A 430 -2.21 12.04 -17.68
CA LEU A 430 -1.25 10.95 -17.77
C LEU A 430 -0.69 10.80 -19.19
N GLY A 431 -1.55 10.82 -20.21
CA GLY A 431 -1.13 10.72 -21.61
C GLY A 431 -0.22 11.87 -22.03
N TYR A 432 -0.63 13.11 -21.72
CA TYR A 432 0.16 14.31 -21.96
C TYR A 432 1.47 14.26 -21.15
N GLY A 433 1.40 13.93 -19.86
CA GLY A 433 2.58 13.79 -19.00
C GLY A 433 3.62 12.80 -19.53
N ILE A 434 3.19 11.65 -20.06
CA ILE A 434 4.10 10.68 -20.71
C ILE A 434 4.81 11.34 -21.91
N VAL A 435 4.09 12.06 -22.76
CA VAL A 435 4.68 12.75 -23.91
C VAL A 435 5.66 13.85 -23.46
N VAL A 436 5.28 14.66 -22.45
CA VAL A 436 6.16 15.71 -21.90
C VAL A 436 7.45 15.11 -21.36
N VAL A 437 7.36 14.06 -20.55
CA VAL A 437 8.54 13.40 -19.97
C VAL A 437 9.43 12.80 -21.06
N LEU A 438 8.85 12.17 -22.08
CA LEU A 438 9.61 11.63 -23.21
C LEU A 438 10.31 12.73 -24.01
N LEU A 439 9.62 13.82 -24.37
CA LEU A 439 10.24 14.94 -25.09
C LEU A 439 11.30 15.66 -24.25
N ALA A 440 11.06 15.82 -22.95
CA ALA A 440 12.05 16.38 -22.02
C ALA A 440 13.30 15.50 -21.93
N ALA A 441 13.14 14.17 -21.96
CA ALA A 441 14.26 13.23 -21.95
C ALA A 441 15.23 13.45 -23.12
N PHE A 442 14.72 13.81 -24.30
CA PHE A 442 15.51 14.12 -25.50
C PHE A 442 15.84 15.61 -25.65
N SER A 443 15.46 16.45 -24.68
CA SER A 443 15.61 17.92 -24.74
C SER A 443 14.88 18.54 -25.96
N TRP A 444 13.77 17.94 -26.39
CA TRP A 444 12.95 18.36 -27.53
C TRP A 444 11.61 18.94 -27.11
N LEU A 445 11.37 19.13 -25.80
CA LEU A 445 10.10 19.64 -25.30
C LEU A 445 9.93 21.12 -25.69
N PRO A 446 8.91 21.47 -26.50
CA PRO A 446 8.61 22.86 -26.79
C PRO A 446 8.12 23.57 -25.53
N GLU A 447 8.56 24.80 -25.32
CA GLU A 447 8.19 25.61 -24.15
C GLU A 447 6.67 25.81 -24.05
N THR A 448 5.98 26.04 -25.17
CA THR A 448 4.51 26.17 -25.22
C THR A 448 3.80 24.92 -24.70
N MET A 449 4.32 23.74 -25.00
CA MET A 449 3.80 22.46 -24.52
C MET A 449 4.05 22.30 -23.01
N ALA A 450 5.24 22.67 -22.54
CA ALA A 450 5.57 22.66 -21.12
C ALA A 450 4.64 23.59 -20.31
N LEU A 451 4.44 24.82 -20.78
CA LEU A 451 3.56 25.81 -20.14
C LEU A 451 2.09 25.40 -20.20
N GLY A 452 1.64 24.81 -21.32
CA GLY A 452 0.29 24.27 -21.44
C GLY A 452 0.02 23.15 -20.43
N TYR A 453 0.97 22.24 -20.23
CA TYR A 453 0.83 21.18 -19.22
C TYR A 453 0.90 21.73 -17.79
N ASN A 454 1.79 22.71 -17.54
CA ASN A 454 1.84 23.44 -16.27
C ASN A 454 0.48 24.07 -15.92
N PHE A 455 -0.16 24.74 -16.88
CA PHE A 455 -1.48 25.34 -16.68
C PHE A 455 -2.55 24.30 -16.29
N LEU A 456 -2.57 23.15 -16.96
CA LEU A 456 -3.52 22.06 -16.65
C LEU A 456 -3.33 21.53 -15.23
N LEU A 457 -2.08 21.28 -14.83
CA LEU A 457 -1.76 20.79 -13.48
C LEU A 457 -2.03 21.84 -12.40
N LYS A 458 -1.70 23.09 -12.66
CA LYS A 458 -2.00 24.20 -11.75
C LYS A 458 -3.51 24.35 -11.52
N THR A 459 -4.30 24.27 -12.60
CA THR A 459 -5.77 24.30 -12.52
C THR A 459 -6.31 23.14 -11.68
N LEU A 460 -5.76 21.93 -11.87
CA LEU A 460 -6.10 20.78 -11.06
C LEU A 460 -5.76 21.00 -9.58
N ASN A 461 -4.54 21.47 -9.29
CA ASN A 461 -4.05 21.68 -7.93
C ASN A 461 -4.91 22.72 -7.20
N GLN A 462 -5.23 23.84 -7.86
CA GLN A 462 -6.13 24.87 -7.33
C GLN A 462 -7.54 24.32 -7.04
N PHE A 463 -8.08 23.50 -7.93
CA PHE A 463 -9.37 22.85 -7.68
C PHE A 463 -9.33 21.92 -6.46
N VAL A 464 -8.26 21.12 -6.33
CA VAL A 464 -8.09 20.22 -5.17
C VAL A 464 -7.92 21.01 -3.87
N GLN A 465 -7.15 22.10 -3.87
CA GLN A 465 -6.99 23.00 -2.73
C GLN A 465 -8.33 23.63 -2.34
N TRP A 466 -9.10 24.14 -3.31
CA TRP A 466 -10.42 24.71 -3.07
C TRP A 466 -11.41 23.71 -2.43
N ILE A 467 -11.33 22.42 -2.81
CA ILE A 467 -12.11 21.36 -2.14
C ILE A 467 -11.59 21.10 -0.73
N ALA A 468 -10.26 21.04 -0.55
CA ALA A 468 -9.63 20.75 0.72
C ALA A 468 -9.94 21.81 1.80
N GLU A 469 -10.12 23.07 1.40
CA GLU A 469 -10.55 24.17 2.28
C GLU A 469 -11.99 24.02 2.82
N LYS A 470 -12.79 23.08 2.31
CA LYS A 470 -14.16 22.83 2.78
C LYS A 470 -14.17 21.88 3.98
N ASP A 471 -13.62 22.35 5.10
CA ASP A 471 -13.46 21.60 6.35
C ASP A 471 -14.75 20.92 6.83
N SER A 472 -15.92 21.53 6.58
CA SER A 472 -17.23 20.98 6.96
C SER A 472 -17.54 19.61 6.34
N PHE A 473 -16.91 19.26 5.22
CA PHE A 473 -17.09 17.98 4.54
C PHE A 473 -15.91 17.02 4.73
N LEU A 474 -14.93 17.39 5.56
CA LEU A 474 -13.80 16.54 5.89
C LEU A 474 -14.01 15.95 7.29
N PHE A 475 -14.48 14.71 7.34
CA PHE A 475 -14.69 14.03 8.62
C PHE A 475 -13.36 13.46 9.11
N GLN A 476 -12.72 14.14 10.06
CA GLN A 476 -11.47 13.72 10.68
C GLN A 476 -11.70 13.12 12.07
N ASN A 477 -10.63 12.53 12.61
CA ASN A 477 -10.55 12.02 13.98
C ASN A 477 -11.61 10.95 14.27
N ILE A 478 -11.95 10.14 13.26
CA ILE A 478 -12.87 9.03 13.41
C ILE A 478 -12.09 7.82 13.93
N SER A 479 -12.41 7.39 15.14
CA SER A 479 -11.94 6.10 15.66
C SER A 479 -12.88 4.99 15.19
N ILE A 480 -12.33 3.97 14.55
CA ILE A 480 -13.05 2.73 14.24
C ILE A 480 -12.16 1.58 14.69
N SER A 481 -12.69 0.68 15.51
CA SER A 481 -11.96 -0.52 15.92
C SER A 481 -11.91 -1.57 14.81
N PHE A 482 -11.06 -2.58 14.97
CA PHE A 482 -10.99 -3.69 14.00
C PHE A 482 -12.35 -4.39 13.87
N PHE A 483 -13.09 -4.56 14.97
CA PHE A 483 -14.40 -5.22 14.97
C PHE A 483 -15.48 -4.33 14.34
N GLU A 484 -15.45 -3.02 14.59
CA GLU A 484 -16.36 -2.07 13.93
C GLU A 484 -16.10 -2.04 12.42
N MET A 485 -14.83 -2.03 11.99
CA MET A 485 -14.46 -2.11 10.58
C MET A 485 -15.03 -3.39 9.93
N MET A 486 -14.90 -4.54 10.58
CA MET A 486 -15.50 -5.79 10.12
C MET A 486 -17.03 -5.70 10.06
N GLY A 487 -17.66 -5.08 11.06
CA GLY A 487 -19.10 -4.80 11.08
C GLY A 487 -19.57 -3.96 9.90
N PHE A 488 -18.82 -2.90 9.53
CA PHE A 488 -19.12 -2.09 8.35
C PHE A 488 -18.98 -2.87 7.04
N TYR A 489 -18.02 -3.81 6.95
CA TYR A 489 -17.94 -4.72 5.82
C TYR A 489 -19.14 -5.67 5.75
N PHE A 490 -19.54 -6.28 6.88
CA PHE A 490 -20.73 -7.13 6.93
C PHE A 490 -21.99 -6.36 6.55
N LEU A 491 -22.16 -5.14 7.06
CA LEU A 491 -23.25 -4.25 6.70
C LEU A 491 -23.28 -3.94 5.19
N SER A 492 -22.13 -3.58 4.61
CA SER A 492 -22.02 -3.27 3.18
C SER A 492 -22.32 -4.49 2.30
N ILE A 493 -21.79 -5.65 2.66
CA ILE A 493 -22.00 -6.91 1.93
C ILE A 493 -23.46 -7.35 2.01
N THR A 494 -24.06 -7.36 3.20
CA THR A 494 -25.46 -7.76 3.40
C THR A 494 -26.42 -6.81 2.69
N LEU A 495 -26.17 -5.49 2.73
CA LEU A 495 -26.94 -4.49 1.99
C LEU A 495 -26.92 -4.76 0.48
N VAL A 496 -25.74 -5.01 -0.10
CA VAL A 496 -25.59 -5.28 -1.54
C VAL A 496 -26.25 -6.61 -1.94
N ILE A 497 -26.20 -7.63 -1.07
CA ILE A 497 -26.86 -8.91 -1.33
C ILE A 497 -28.38 -8.78 -1.20
N TRP A 498 -28.86 -8.09 -0.18
CA TRP A 498 -30.27 -7.78 0.00
C TRP A 498 -30.82 -7.03 -1.20
N TRP A 499 -30.13 -5.98 -1.65
CA TRP A 499 -30.55 -5.19 -2.81
C TRP A 499 -30.66 -6.06 -4.07
N LYS A 500 -29.77 -7.06 -4.23
CA LYS A 500 -29.79 -8.01 -5.35
C LYS A 500 -30.94 -9.03 -5.27
N GLN A 501 -31.14 -9.64 -4.11
CA GLN A 501 -32.04 -10.80 -3.96
C GLN A 501 -33.44 -10.42 -3.47
N ARG A 502 -33.60 -9.23 -2.87
CA ARG A 502 -34.82 -8.73 -2.23
C ARG A 502 -35.46 -9.74 -1.26
N ASN A 503 -34.65 -10.58 -0.63
CA ASN A 503 -35.08 -11.66 0.25
C ASN A 503 -35.02 -11.24 1.72
N ARG A 504 -36.07 -11.60 2.51
CA ARG A 504 -36.19 -11.32 3.94
C ARG A 504 -35.00 -11.81 4.77
N LYS A 505 -34.39 -12.96 4.42
CA LYS A 505 -33.20 -13.49 5.11
C LYS A 505 -32.04 -12.47 5.17
N TRP A 506 -31.85 -11.70 4.10
CA TRP A 506 -30.79 -10.70 4.03
C TRP A 506 -31.16 -9.39 4.73
N ILE A 507 -32.46 -9.10 4.93
CA ILE A 507 -32.89 -8.02 5.83
C ILE A 507 -32.50 -8.37 7.26
N PHE A 508 -32.79 -9.60 7.71
CA PHE A 508 -32.38 -10.05 9.04
C PHE A 508 -30.85 -10.04 9.20
N ALA A 509 -30.09 -10.47 8.18
CA ALA A 509 -28.63 -10.38 8.21
C ALA A 509 -28.11 -8.93 8.25
N PHE A 510 -28.76 -8.01 7.53
CA PHE A 510 -28.43 -6.58 7.58
C PHE A 510 -28.71 -5.99 8.95
N LEU A 511 -29.90 -6.23 9.51
CA LEU A 511 -30.26 -5.80 10.87
C LEU A 511 -29.33 -6.42 11.91
N GLY A 512 -28.98 -7.69 11.77
CA GLY A 512 -27.97 -8.36 12.61
C GLY A 512 -26.60 -7.71 12.54
N SER A 513 -26.18 -7.22 11.37
CA SER A 513 -24.92 -6.47 11.20
C SER A 513 -24.98 -5.10 11.88
N VAL A 514 -26.13 -4.43 11.85
CA VAL A 514 -26.36 -3.16 12.60
C VAL A 514 -26.30 -3.40 14.10
N ILE A 515 -26.98 -4.45 14.60
CA ILE A 515 -26.95 -4.83 16.02
C ILE A 515 -25.52 -5.18 16.44
N PHE A 516 -24.79 -5.93 15.61
CA PHE A 516 -23.37 -6.22 15.86
C PHE A 516 -22.54 -4.94 16.01
N LEU A 517 -22.65 -4.00 15.07
CA LEU A 517 -21.96 -2.71 15.16
C LEU A 517 -22.31 -1.95 16.45
N PHE A 518 -23.59 -1.88 16.78
CA PHE A 518 -24.07 -1.18 17.97
C PHE A 518 -23.55 -1.84 19.26
N THR A 519 -23.58 -3.17 19.34
CA THR A 519 -23.08 -3.91 20.50
C THR A 519 -21.57 -3.77 20.70
N VAL A 520 -20.78 -3.82 19.61
CA VAL A 520 -19.33 -3.58 19.67
C VAL A 520 -19.05 -2.17 20.18
N SER A 521 -19.71 -1.16 19.61
CA SER A 521 -19.50 0.24 19.99
C SER A 521 -19.86 0.50 21.46
N LEU A 522 -20.98 -0.08 21.95
CA LEU A 522 -21.35 0.01 23.37
C LEU A 522 -20.35 -0.72 24.29
N TYR A 523 -19.86 -1.89 23.88
CA TYR A 523 -18.91 -2.66 24.67
C TYR A 523 -17.57 -1.93 24.81
N GLU A 524 -17.05 -1.38 23.72
CA GLU A 524 -15.79 -0.63 23.72
C GLU A 524 -15.91 0.68 24.51
N LYS A 525 -17.04 1.38 24.39
CA LYS A 525 -17.30 2.59 25.20
C LYS A 525 -17.32 2.29 26.71
N LYS A 526 -17.79 1.11 27.11
CA LYS A 526 -17.81 0.70 28.53
C LYS A 526 -16.42 0.35 29.08
N GLN A 527 -15.44 0.04 28.23
CA GLN A 527 -14.08 -0.32 28.64
C GLN A 527 -13.17 0.89 28.94
N VAL A 528 -13.64 2.12 28.74
CA VAL A 528 -12.83 3.31 28.98
C VAL A 528 -12.57 3.47 30.48
N LYS A 529 -11.34 3.15 30.89
CA LYS A 529 -10.85 3.31 32.27
C LYS A 529 -10.11 4.64 32.40
N GLU A 530 -9.96 5.08 33.65
CA GLU A 530 -9.03 6.16 33.95
C GLU A 530 -7.59 5.67 33.75
N GLU A 531 -6.84 6.35 32.88
CA GLU A 531 -5.48 5.99 32.53
C GLU A 531 -4.58 7.23 32.64
N LEU A 532 -3.41 7.08 33.28
CA LEU A 532 -2.32 8.05 33.21
C LEU A 532 -1.31 7.55 32.17
N ILE A 533 -1.01 8.38 31.18
CA ILE A 533 -0.08 8.04 30.11
C ILE A 533 1.03 9.07 30.04
N ILE A 534 2.25 8.56 29.93
CA ILE A 534 3.45 9.36 29.72
C ILE A 534 3.88 9.16 28.27
N PHE A 535 3.80 10.22 27.47
CA PHE A 535 4.18 10.14 26.06
C PHE A 535 5.70 10.24 25.91
N HIS A 536 6.26 9.34 25.11
CA HIS A 536 7.64 9.38 24.69
C HIS A 536 7.80 10.28 23.45
N LYS A 537 8.39 11.46 23.65
CA LYS A 537 8.82 12.35 22.56
C LYS A 537 10.14 13.05 22.91
N PRO A 538 11.14 13.08 22.01
CA PRO A 538 12.41 13.74 22.29
C PRO A 538 12.20 15.21 22.67
N ARG A 539 12.88 15.67 23.73
CA ARG A 539 12.88 17.05 24.24
C ARG A 539 11.51 17.59 24.69
N LYS A 540 10.47 16.76 24.77
CA LYS A 540 9.14 17.15 25.26
C LYS A 540 8.69 16.21 26.38
N THR A 541 8.16 16.78 27.46
CA THR A 541 7.54 16.01 28.56
C THR A 541 6.05 16.23 28.49
N TRP A 542 5.33 15.19 28.09
CA TRP A 542 3.88 15.21 27.90
C TRP A 542 3.25 14.07 28.68
N MET A 543 2.26 14.39 29.49
CA MET A 543 1.47 13.42 30.23
C MET A 543 -0.01 13.67 29.98
N ALA A 544 -0.80 12.63 29.82
CA ALA A 544 -2.25 12.74 29.75
C ALA A 544 -2.90 11.91 30.83
N VAL A 545 -3.92 12.49 31.47
CA VAL A 545 -4.88 11.76 32.28
C VAL A 545 -6.17 11.70 31.48
N THR A 546 -6.59 10.49 31.12
CA THR A 546 -7.89 10.26 30.49
C THR A 546 -8.89 9.81 31.55
N SER A 547 -10.07 10.41 31.54
CA SER A 547 -11.23 9.96 32.31
C SER A 547 -12.44 10.04 31.39
N ASN A 548 -13.03 8.88 31.10
CA ASN A 548 -14.07 8.71 30.08
C ASN A 548 -13.64 9.31 28.72
N ASP A 549 -14.50 10.14 28.11
CA ASP A 549 -14.26 10.79 26.82
C ASP A 549 -13.42 12.08 26.96
N SER A 550 -12.83 12.35 28.12
CA SER A 550 -12.07 13.58 28.37
C SER A 550 -10.60 13.30 28.64
N MET A 551 -9.74 14.01 27.92
CA MET A 551 -8.29 13.97 28.10
C MET A 551 -7.80 15.30 28.66
N GLN A 552 -7.12 15.24 29.80
CA GLN A 552 -6.42 16.36 30.37
C GLN A 552 -4.92 16.20 30.12
N LEU A 553 -4.32 17.14 29.41
CA LEU A 553 -2.92 17.11 29.03
C LEU A 553 -2.09 17.96 30.00
N PHE A 554 -0.92 17.45 30.38
CA PHE A 554 0.08 18.14 31.17
C PHE A 554 1.36 18.29 30.35
N GLN A 555 1.87 19.51 30.22
CA GLN A 555 3.09 19.81 29.46
C GLN A 555 3.91 20.93 30.12
N LYS A 556 5.16 21.12 29.69
CA LYS A 556 6.06 22.12 30.30
C LYS A 556 5.81 23.55 29.79
N ASP A 557 5.31 23.69 28.57
CA ASP A 557 5.10 24.96 27.87
C ASP A 557 3.60 25.11 27.53
N THR A 558 3.05 26.32 27.46
CA THR A 558 1.64 26.57 27.12
C THR A 558 1.37 26.60 25.62
N LEU A 559 2.40 26.66 24.76
CA LEU A 559 2.27 26.59 23.30
C LEU A 559 1.94 25.16 22.83
N PHE A 560 0.68 24.76 22.98
CA PHE A 560 0.19 23.49 22.45
C PHE A 560 -0.27 23.62 21.00
N ILE A 561 0.06 22.60 20.20
CA ILE A 561 -0.56 22.37 18.90
C ILE A 561 -1.40 21.10 19.04
N GLU A 562 -2.72 21.23 19.00
CA GLU A 562 -3.69 20.13 19.22
C GLU A 562 -3.49 18.92 18.32
N ASP A 563 -2.81 19.11 17.19
CA ASP A 563 -2.59 18.10 16.17
C ASP A 563 -1.24 17.39 16.23
N GLU A 564 -0.44 17.59 17.28
CA GLU A 564 0.92 17.06 17.29
C GLU A 564 0.98 15.56 17.66
N TYR A 565 1.62 14.77 16.79
CA TYR A 565 1.94 13.36 17.07
C TYR A 565 2.87 13.24 18.29
N PRO A 566 2.68 12.29 19.23
CA PRO A 566 1.72 11.17 19.19
C PRO A 566 0.36 11.44 19.87
N ILE A 567 0.13 12.61 20.45
CA ILE A 567 -1.06 12.89 21.27
C ILE A 567 -2.33 12.79 20.44
N LYS A 568 -2.35 13.39 19.24
CA LYS A 568 -3.49 13.29 18.30
C LYS A 568 -3.91 11.85 18.05
N THR A 569 -2.96 10.96 17.73
CA THR A 569 -3.24 9.55 17.43
C THR A 569 -3.85 8.83 18.63
N TYR A 570 -3.36 9.12 19.84
CA TYR A 570 -3.90 8.56 21.06
C TYR A 570 -5.33 9.07 21.34
N ALA A 571 -5.55 10.38 21.23
CA ALA A 571 -6.86 11.01 21.43
C ALA A 571 -7.90 10.44 20.45
N ILE A 572 -7.54 10.27 19.18
CA ILE A 572 -8.38 9.62 18.17
C ILE A 572 -8.69 8.19 18.59
N ALA A 573 -7.67 7.37 18.87
CA ALA A 573 -7.88 5.95 19.17
C ALA A 573 -8.80 5.71 20.37
N LYS A 574 -8.70 6.55 21.40
CA LYS A 574 -9.56 6.52 22.59
C LYS A 574 -10.86 7.31 22.46
N ASN A 575 -11.08 7.96 21.31
CA ASN A 575 -12.21 8.86 21.08
C ASN A 575 -12.32 9.97 22.17
N ALA A 576 -11.17 10.43 22.67
CA ALA A 576 -11.09 11.37 23.78
C ALA A 576 -10.98 12.81 23.28
N LYS A 577 -11.76 13.72 23.88
CA LYS A 577 -11.72 15.16 23.61
C LYS A 577 -10.80 15.86 24.59
N TYR A 578 -10.06 16.86 24.11
CA TYR A 578 -9.23 17.72 24.95
C TYR A 578 -10.12 18.53 25.90
N LYS A 579 -9.88 18.41 27.21
CA LYS A 579 -10.64 19.14 28.24
C LYS A 579 -9.88 20.34 28.79
N ALA A 580 -8.58 20.17 29.04
CA ALA A 580 -7.71 21.24 29.52
C ALA A 580 -6.24 20.88 29.28
N ILE A 581 -5.43 21.92 29.10
CA ILE A 581 -3.97 21.83 29.03
C ILE A 581 -3.44 22.51 30.29
N LYS A 582 -2.71 21.78 31.11
CA LYS A 582 -2.11 22.29 32.33
C LYS A 582 -0.59 22.21 32.25
N ASN A 583 0.07 23.08 33.00
CA ASN A 583 1.49 22.90 33.22
C ASN A 583 1.72 21.66 34.10
N VAL A 584 2.80 20.94 33.84
CA VAL A 584 3.25 19.87 34.74
C VAL A 584 3.51 20.51 36.11
N PRO A 585 2.86 20.05 37.19
CA PRO A 585 3.04 20.64 38.51
C PRO A 585 4.49 20.47 38.97
N ASN A 586 5.10 21.56 39.44
CA ASN A 586 6.40 21.50 40.10
C ASN A 586 6.21 20.87 41.49
N LEU A 587 6.54 19.58 41.62
CA LEU A 587 6.47 18.87 42.92
C LEU A 587 7.57 19.31 43.88
N PHE A 588 8.70 19.81 43.36
CA PHE A 588 9.80 20.33 44.15
C PHE A 588 10.19 21.72 43.64
N THR A 589 10.20 22.70 44.53
CA THR A 589 10.77 24.03 44.29
C THR A 589 12.05 24.14 45.10
N PHE A 590 13.17 24.47 44.45
CA PHE A 590 14.36 24.88 45.17
C PHE A 590 14.03 26.17 45.93
N LYS A 591 14.13 26.15 47.27
CA LYS A 591 14.21 27.39 48.03
C LYS A 591 15.48 28.11 47.57
N LYS A 592 15.30 29.31 47.02
CA LYS A 592 16.39 30.21 46.67
C LYS A 592 17.15 30.65 47.92
#